data_AF-A0A357L5R4-F1
#
_entry.id   AF-A0A357L5R4-F1
#
_cell.length_a   1.000
_cell.length_b   1.000
_cell.length_c   1.000
_cell.angle_alpha   90.00
_cell.angle_beta   90.00
_cell.angle_gamma   90.00
#
_symmetry.space_group_name_H-M   'P 1'
#
loop_
_entity.id
_entity.type
_entity.pdbx_description
1 polymer ?
#
loop_
_entity_poly.entity_id
_entity_poly.type
_entity_poly.pdbx_seq_one_letter_code
_entity_poly.pdbx_strand_id
1 'polypeptide(L)' 'MPQATTLEVTRADLAQTRLAEHRLPALADGQMLAKVDRFALTANNIT' A
#
# COMPACT_ATOMS: atom_id res chain seq x y z
N MET A 1 -6.94 5.39 14.87
CA MET A 1 -5.90 4.36 14.57
C MET A 1 -5.44 4.57 13.14
N PRO A 2 -4.13 4.53 12.85
CA PRO A 2 -3.62 4.76 11.51
C PRO A 2 -4.12 3.67 10.54
N GLN A 3 -4.42 4.07 9.31
CA GLN A 3 -4.93 3.19 8.25
C GLN A 3 -4.11 3.42 6.99
N ALA A 4 -4.00 2.38 6.16
CA ALA A 4 -3.35 2.44 4.86
C ALA A 4 -4.22 1.78 3.80
N THR A 5 -4.09 2.29 2.58
CA THR A 5 -4.67 1.68 1.38
C THR A 5 -3.56 0.93 0.65
N THR A 6 -3.81 -0.34 0.31
CA THR A 6 -2.93 -1.18 -0.49
C THR A 6 -3.56 -1.43 -1.84
N LEU A 7 -2.78 -1.29 -2.91
CA LEU A 7 -3.11 -1.88 -4.21
C LEU A 7 -2.64 -3.33 -4.21
N GLU A 8 -3.58 -4.25 -4.32
CA GLU A 8 -3.29 -5.66 -4.50
C GLU A 8 -3.46 -6.04 -5.97
N VAL A 9 -2.51 -6.81 -6.49
CA VAL A 9 -2.48 -7.25 -7.88
C VAL A 9 -2.32 -8.76 -7.91
N THR A 10 -3.17 -9.44 -8.69
CA THR A 10 -3.12 -10.89 -8.80
C THR A 10 -1.94 -11.29 -9.67
N ARG A 11 -1.01 -12.08 -9.14
CA ARG A 11 0.18 -12.52 -9.89
C ARG A 11 -0.15 -13.32 -11.16
N ALA A 12 -1.25 -14.09 -11.14
CA ALA A 12 -1.67 -14.89 -12.29
C ALA A 12 -2.39 -14.08 -13.38
N ASP A 13 -2.87 -12.89 -13.04
CA ASP A 13 -3.58 -11.98 -13.94
C ASP A 13 -3.40 -10.54 -13.46
N LEU A 14 -2.44 -9.84 -14.06
CA LEU A 14 -2.08 -8.47 -13.66
C LEU A 14 -3.20 -7.45 -13.94
N ALA A 15 -4.22 -7.81 -14.74
CA ALA A 15 -5.41 -6.98 -14.93
C ALA A 15 -6.37 -7.04 -13.72
N GLN A 16 -6.25 -8.07 -12.87
CA GLN A 16 -7.06 -8.22 -11.66
C GLN A 16 -6.40 -7.49 -10.50
N THR A 17 -6.96 -6.32 -10.18
CA THR A 17 -6.47 -5.46 -9.11
C THR A 17 -7.59 -5.06 -8.17
N ARG A 18 -7.25 -4.79 -6.90
CA ARG A 18 -8.18 -4.21 -5.94
C ARG A 18 -7.47 -3.26 -4.99
N LEU A 19 -8.22 -2.29 -4.47
CA LEU A 19 -7.79 -1.47 -3.34
C LEU A 19 -8.30 -2.09 -2.05
N ALA A 20 -7.42 -2.19 -1.05
CA ALA A 20 -7.72 -2.74 0.27
C ALA A 20 -7.35 -1.73 1.35
N GLU A 21 -8.32 -1.33 2.16
CA GLU A 21 -8.07 -0.55 3.37
C GLU A 21 -7.81 -1.48 4.54
N HIS A 22 -6.78 -1.19 5.31
CA HIS A 22 -6.45 -1.94 6.51
C HIS A 22 -5.85 -1.04 7.57
N ARG A 23 -5.93 -1.49 8.83
CA ARG A 23 -5.31 -0.80 9.96
C ARG A 23 -3.81 -1.05 9.94
N LEU A 24 -3.05 0.01 10.18
CA LEU A 24 -1.61 -0.10 10.38
C LEU A 24 -1.31 -0.59 11.80
N PRO A 25 -0.25 -1.40 11.98
CA PRO A 25 0.22 -1.79 13.29
C PRO A 25 0.73 -0.56 14.08
N ALA A 26 0.89 -0.73 15.39
CA ALA A 26 1.54 0.28 16.21
C ALA A 26 3.00 0.46 15.75
N LEU A 27 3.48 1.70 15.80
CA LEU A 27 4.89 1.99 15.52
C LEU A 27 5.77 1.39 16.61
N ALA A 28 6.87 0.75 16.20
CA ALA A 28 7.94 0.36 17.12
C ALA A 28 8.83 1.56 17.47
N ASP A 29 9.63 1.42 18.52
CA ASP A 29 10.60 2.45 18.92
C ASP A 29 11.52 2.83 17.76
N GLY A 30 11.67 4.14 17.54
CA GLY A 30 12.46 4.69 16.43
C GLY A 30 11.75 4.71 15.06
N GLN A 31 10.53 4.21 14.94
CA GLN A 31 9.73 4.34 13.71
C GLN A 31 8.89 5.62 13.69
N MET A 32 8.63 6.13 12.49
CA MET A 32 7.72 7.27 12.27
C MET A 32 6.70 6.95 11.18
N LEU A 33 5.51 7.53 11.30
CA LEU A 33 4.48 7.46 10.28
C LEU A 33 4.49 8.75 9.46
N ALA A 34 4.62 8.64 8.14
CA ALA A 34 4.48 9.75 7.22
C ALA A 34 3.15 9.64 6.45
N LYS A 35 2.43 10.76 6.34
CA LYS A 35 1.25 10.86 5.48
C LYS A 35 1.69 11.11 4.03
N VAL A 36 1.14 10.35 3.10
CA VAL A 36 1.32 10.57 1.67
C VAL A 36 0.05 11.21 1.12
N ASP A 37 0.14 12.47 0.68
CA ASP A 37 -1.02 13.16 0.09
C ASP A 37 -1.24 12.79 -1.38
N ARG A 38 -0.16 12.48 -2.13
CA ARG A 38 -0.21 12.08 -3.55
C ARG A 38 0.92 11.11 -3.88
N PHE A 39 0.62 10.14 -4.75
CA PHE A 39 1.60 9.18 -5.27
C PHE A 39 1.24 8.78 -6.71
N ALA A 40 2.16 8.14 -7.42
CA ALA A 40 1.94 7.52 -8.72
C ALA A 40 2.59 6.14 -8.77
N LEU A 41 2.08 5.26 -9.65
CA LEU A 41 2.65 3.93 -9.89
C LEU A 41 3.42 3.94 -11.21
N THR A 42 4.55 3.25 -11.24
CA THR A 42 5.35 3.07 -12.46
C THR A 42 5.46 1.59 -12.80
N ALA A 43 5.85 1.26 -14.03
CA ALA A 43 5.95 -0.11 -14.52
C ALA A 43 6.97 -0.99 -13.78
N ASN A 44 7.76 -0.44 -12.86
CA ASN A 44 8.74 -1.19 -12.07
C ASN A 44 8.14 -1.84 -10.80
N ASN A 45 6.88 -1.55 -10.48
CA ASN A 45 6.29 -1.90 -9.20
C ASN A 45 5.62 -3.29 -9.19
N ILE A 46 5.32 -3.87 -10.36
CA ILE A 46 4.54 -5.11 -10.52
C ILE A 46 5.15 -5.92 -11.69
N THR A 47 5.60 -7.15 -11.43
CA THR A 47 6.19 -8.08 -12.42
C THR A 47 5.50 -9.43 -12.42
#